data_AF-A0A2U1RFZ8-F1
#
_entry.id   AF-A0A2U1RFZ8-F1
#
_cell.length_a   1.000
_cell.length_b   1.000
_cell.length_c   1.000
_cell.angle_alpha   90.00
_cell.angle_beta   90.00
_cell.angle_gamma   90.00
#
_symmetry.space_group_name_H-M   'P 1'
#
loop_
_entity.id
_entity.type
_entity.pdbx_description
1 polymer ?
#
loop_
_entity_poly.entity_id
_entity_poly.type
_entity_poly.pdbx_seq_one_letter_code
_entity_poly.pdbx_strand_id
1 'polypeptide(L)'
;MDFFSLTRHDVAFRDVEMERLYRQALEPFEVPQLAKVGVPLVSTIGLSLHYLATVPNWTCYQTPDGEFDEGFLTGPLFESIIDTLSRPALAFYEQARALNLKVFAVLPPQRVPELSDPRVFMAAQALLIERLQGLGIELIDVRAAANDELGFQLPAYCEVDDPLHGNLAFGELIVEQLLKQGL
;
A
#
# COMPACT_ATOMS: atom_id res chain seq x y z
N MET A 1 -21.50 -7.77 -0.01
CA MET A 1 -21.37 -8.52 -1.27
C MET A 1 -19.99 -8.21 -1.82
N ASP A 2 -19.22 -9.23 -2.19
CA ASP A 2 -17.81 -9.05 -2.57
C ASP A 2 -17.67 -8.56 -4.02
N PHE A 3 -16.64 -7.74 -4.28
CA PHE A 3 -16.35 -7.13 -5.60
C PHE A 3 -15.93 -8.16 -6.66
N PHE A 4 -15.26 -9.23 -6.24
CA PHE A 4 -14.86 -10.37 -7.06
C PHE A 4 -15.01 -11.68 -6.28
N SER A 5 -14.89 -12.81 -6.97
CA SER A 5 -14.68 -14.13 -6.35
C SER A 5 -13.38 -14.74 -6.83
N LEU A 6 -12.67 -15.41 -5.93
CA LEU A 6 -11.49 -16.20 -6.28
C LEU A 6 -11.91 -17.55 -6.86
N THR A 7 -11.23 -17.94 -7.92
CA THR A 7 -11.21 -19.32 -8.39
C THR A 7 -9.85 -19.93 -8.07
N ARG A 8 -9.67 -21.22 -8.35
CA ARG A 8 -8.41 -21.93 -8.07
C ARG A 8 -7.18 -21.27 -8.72
N HIS A 9 -7.35 -20.60 -9.86
CA HIS A 9 -6.24 -20.10 -10.69
C HIS A 9 -6.44 -18.66 -11.17
N ASP A 10 -7.50 -17.99 -10.71
CA ASP A 10 -7.96 -16.76 -11.35
C ASP A 10 -8.86 -15.93 -10.44
N VAL A 11 -9.08 -14.68 -10.82
CA VAL A 11 -10.10 -13.79 -10.26
C VAL A 11 -11.27 -13.70 -11.23
N ALA A 12 -12.50 -13.68 -10.71
CA ALA A 12 -13.70 -13.41 -11.48
C ALA A 12 -14.42 -12.18 -10.90
N PHE A 13 -14.48 -11.10 -11.67
CA PHE A 13 -15.19 -9.90 -11.30
C PHE A 13 -16.67 -10.05 -11.58
N ARG A 14 -17.50 -9.51 -10.68
CA ARG A 14 -18.96 -9.54 -10.86
C ARG A 14 -19.43 -8.50 -11.87
N ASP A 15 -18.74 -7.38 -11.90
CA ASP A 15 -19.00 -6.30 -12.85
C ASP A 15 -18.38 -6.66 -14.21
N VAL A 16 -19.19 -6.57 -15.27
CA VAL A 16 -18.81 -6.99 -16.61
C VAL A 16 -17.69 -6.11 -17.17
N GLU A 17 -17.69 -4.82 -16.85
CA GLU A 17 -16.67 -3.89 -17.33
C GLU A 17 -15.35 -4.15 -16.61
N MET A 18 -15.37 -4.40 -15.31
CA MET A 18 -14.17 -4.79 -14.56
C MET A 18 -13.61 -6.13 -15.04
N GLU A 19 -14.47 -7.11 -15.29
CA GLU A 19 -14.03 -8.38 -15.87
C GLU A 19 -13.38 -8.15 -17.24
N ARG A 20 -13.97 -7.31 -18.10
CA ARG A 20 -13.40 -6.96 -19.41
C ARG A 20 -12.02 -6.30 -19.27
N LEU A 21 -11.88 -5.29 -18.41
CA LEU A 21 -10.61 -4.59 -18.17
C LEU A 21 -9.55 -5.53 -17.60
N TYR A 22 -9.94 -6.40 -16.67
CA TYR A 22 -9.06 -7.42 -16.12
C TYR A 22 -8.53 -8.37 -17.19
N ARG A 23 -9.41 -8.89 -18.07
CA ARG A 23 -8.99 -9.74 -19.19
C ARG A 23 -8.05 -9.01 -20.15
N GLN A 24 -8.34 -7.75 -20.45
CA GLN A 24 -7.45 -6.90 -21.25
C GLN A 24 -6.07 -6.71 -20.60
N ALA A 25 -6.01 -6.57 -19.28
CA ALA A 25 -4.74 -6.45 -18.57
C ALA A 25 -3.88 -7.73 -18.67
N LEU A 26 -4.47 -8.90 -18.95
CA LEU A 26 -3.75 -10.16 -19.16
C LEU A 26 -3.28 -10.37 -20.61
N GLU A 27 -3.86 -9.65 -21.58
CA GLU A 27 -3.53 -9.81 -23.02
C GLU A 27 -2.04 -9.60 -23.31
N PRO A 28 -1.34 -8.58 -22.78
CA PRO A 28 0.09 -8.37 -23.05
C PRO A 28 0.99 -9.51 -22.54
N PHE A 29 0.51 -10.30 -21.59
CA PHE A 29 1.22 -11.44 -21.04
C PHE A 29 0.88 -12.75 -21.76
N GLU A 30 -0.06 -12.72 -22.72
CA GLU A 30 -0.55 -13.89 -23.47
C GLU A 30 -1.04 -15.04 -22.57
N VAL A 31 -1.57 -14.72 -21.39
CA VAL A 31 -2.09 -15.71 -20.44
C VAL A 31 -3.60 -15.60 -20.27
N PRO A 32 -4.30 -16.73 -20.10
CA PRO A 32 -5.76 -16.71 -19.92
C PRO A 32 -6.18 -16.38 -18.48
N GLN A 33 -5.25 -16.46 -17.50
CA GLN A 33 -5.55 -16.43 -16.07
C GLN A 33 -4.37 -15.83 -15.31
N LEU A 34 -4.64 -15.11 -14.22
CA LEU A 34 -3.60 -14.42 -13.45
C LEU A 34 -2.53 -15.38 -12.89
N ALA A 35 -2.91 -16.57 -12.42
CA ALA A 35 -1.93 -17.54 -11.88
C ALA A 35 -0.89 -18.04 -12.91
N LYS A 36 -1.06 -17.74 -14.19
CA LYS A 36 -0.11 -18.08 -15.25
C LYS A 36 0.85 -16.94 -15.58
N VAL A 37 0.66 -15.75 -15.01
CA VAL A 37 1.59 -14.64 -15.18
C VAL A 37 2.94 -15.05 -14.58
N GLY A 38 3.93 -15.24 -15.45
CA GLY A 38 5.27 -15.71 -15.09
C GLY A 38 6.22 -14.62 -14.62
N VAL A 39 5.80 -13.36 -14.70
CA VAL A 39 6.57 -12.21 -14.23
C VAL A 39 6.08 -11.76 -12.85
N PRO A 40 6.94 -11.15 -12.02
CA PRO A 40 6.51 -10.65 -10.72
C PRO A 40 5.53 -9.48 -10.83
N LEU A 41 4.58 -9.44 -9.91
CA LEU A 41 3.66 -8.33 -9.74
C LEU A 41 4.29 -7.28 -8.83
N VAL A 42 4.43 -6.05 -9.33
CA VAL A 42 4.81 -4.90 -8.51
C VAL A 42 3.55 -4.12 -8.17
N SER A 43 3.13 -4.19 -6.91
CA SER A 43 1.94 -3.51 -6.42
C SER A 43 2.29 -2.11 -5.89
N THR A 44 1.70 -1.09 -6.51
CA THR A 44 1.74 0.30 -6.03
C THR A 44 0.52 0.66 -5.19
N ILE A 45 -0.26 -0.33 -4.76
CA ILE A 45 -1.40 -0.11 -3.86
C ILE A 45 -0.84 0.41 -2.52
N GLY A 46 -0.90 1.72 -2.33
CA GLY A 46 -0.31 2.46 -1.22
C GLY A 46 -0.99 2.26 0.14
N LEU A 47 -1.75 1.17 0.31
CA LEU A 47 -2.46 0.78 1.54
C LEU A 47 -3.42 1.85 2.09
N SER A 48 -3.74 2.88 1.29
CA SER A 48 -4.62 3.99 1.65
C SER A 48 -4.25 4.68 2.98
N LEU A 49 -2.96 4.80 3.30
CA LEU A 49 -2.50 5.36 4.57
C LEU A 49 -3.05 6.77 4.87
N HIS A 50 -3.18 7.63 3.87
CA HIS A 50 -3.76 8.96 4.05
C HIS A 50 -5.21 8.89 4.54
N TYR A 51 -6.02 7.95 4.04
CA TYR A 51 -7.37 7.71 4.53
C TYR A 51 -7.35 7.18 5.96
N LEU A 52 -6.50 6.20 6.27
CA LEU A 52 -6.34 5.68 7.64
C LEU A 52 -5.97 6.79 8.61
N ALA A 53 -5.11 7.71 8.19
CA ALA A 53 -4.62 8.81 9.01
C ALA A 53 -5.51 10.06 9.04
N THR A 54 -6.68 10.06 8.39
CA THR A 54 -7.58 11.23 8.33
C THR A 54 -7.92 11.75 9.73
N VAL A 55 -7.60 13.01 10.02
CA VAL A 55 -7.66 13.61 11.36
C VAL A 55 -8.99 13.35 12.09
N PRO A 56 -10.18 13.57 11.48
CA PRO A 56 -11.47 13.26 12.10
C PRO A 56 -11.63 11.84 12.67
N ASN A 57 -10.89 10.84 12.16
CA ASN A 57 -10.97 9.47 12.67
C ASN A 57 -10.34 9.31 14.06
N TRP A 58 -9.48 10.25 14.46
CA TRP A 58 -8.59 10.11 15.61
C TRP A 58 -8.87 11.12 16.73
N THR A 59 -9.66 12.15 16.45
CA THR A 59 -9.99 13.22 17.43
C THR A 59 -10.63 12.68 18.71
N CYS A 60 -11.36 11.56 18.64
CA CYS A 60 -11.95 10.93 19.82
C CYS A 60 -10.94 10.22 20.74
N TYR A 61 -9.71 10.00 20.27
CA TYR A 61 -8.60 9.42 21.03
C TYR A 61 -7.56 10.47 21.44
N GLN A 62 -7.81 11.74 21.15
CA GLN A 62 -6.91 12.85 21.45
C GLN A 62 -7.38 13.62 22.69
N THR A 63 -6.41 14.16 23.43
CA THR A 63 -6.65 15.16 24.47
C THR A 63 -7.15 16.48 23.86
N PRO A 64 -7.66 17.43 24.66
CA PRO A 64 -8.03 18.76 24.17
C PRO A 64 -6.91 19.52 23.45
N ASP A 65 -5.65 19.18 23.73
CA ASP A 65 -4.47 19.78 23.09
C ASP A 65 -4.07 19.06 21.78
N GLY A 66 -4.82 18.02 21.37
CA GLY A 66 -4.55 17.24 20.16
C GLY A 66 -3.48 16.16 20.32
N GLU A 67 -3.11 15.83 21.57
CA GLU A 67 -2.13 14.78 21.87
C GLU A 67 -2.79 13.42 22.06
N PHE A 68 -2.04 12.35 21.78
CA PHE A 68 -2.45 11.00 22.14
C PHE A 68 -1.88 10.64 23.51
N ASP A 69 -2.59 9.81 24.27
CA ASP A 69 -2.04 9.22 25.49
C ASP A 69 -0.76 8.42 25.16
N GLU A 70 0.18 8.41 26.10
CA GLU A 70 1.47 7.71 25.92
C GLU A 70 1.26 6.24 25.55
N GLY A 71 1.91 5.80 24.48
CA GLY A 71 1.81 4.43 23.98
C GLY A 71 0.53 4.11 23.19
N PHE A 72 -0.40 5.05 23.01
CA PHE A 72 -1.63 4.81 22.23
C PHE A 72 -1.32 4.33 20.80
N LEU A 73 -0.46 5.05 20.07
CA LEU A 73 -0.12 4.75 18.67
C LEU A 73 0.71 3.46 18.47
N THR A 74 1.20 2.89 19.56
CA THR A 74 1.89 1.58 19.59
C THR A 74 1.08 0.53 20.35
N GLY A 75 -0.15 0.88 20.74
CA GLY A 75 -0.98 0.09 21.63
C GLY A 75 -1.94 -0.84 20.87
N PRO A 76 -2.49 -1.85 21.56
CA PRO A 76 -3.33 -2.88 20.94
C PRO A 76 -4.64 -2.33 20.36
N LEU A 77 -5.17 -1.21 20.88
CA LEU A 77 -6.36 -0.58 20.33
C LEU A 77 -6.07 0.05 18.96
N PHE A 78 -4.98 0.82 18.84
CA PHE A 78 -4.55 1.40 17.57
C PHE A 78 -4.28 0.29 16.55
N GLU A 79 -3.53 -0.73 16.95
CA GLU A 79 -3.25 -1.91 16.13
C GLU A 79 -4.53 -2.57 15.61
N SER A 80 -5.49 -2.84 16.49
CA SER A 80 -6.77 -3.45 16.11
C SER A 80 -7.57 -2.60 15.12
N ILE A 81 -7.53 -1.28 15.25
CA ILE A 81 -8.20 -0.36 14.32
C ILE A 81 -7.53 -0.44 12.95
N ILE A 82 -6.21 -0.30 12.90
CA ILE A 82 -5.45 -0.34 11.64
C ILE A 82 -5.60 -1.70 10.95
N ASP A 83 -5.49 -2.82 11.68
CA ASP A 83 -5.69 -4.16 11.12
C ASP A 83 -7.10 -4.33 10.54
N THR A 84 -8.12 -3.83 11.24
CA THR A 84 -9.51 -3.93 10.77
C THR A 84 -9.72 -3.14 9.48
N LEU A 85 -9.23 -1.91 9.43
CA LEU A 85 -9.44 -1.01 8.29
C LEU A 85 -8.56 -1.35 7.08
N SER A 86 -7.36 -1.90 7.31
CA SER A 86 -6.42 -2.29 6.26
C SER A 86 -6.64 -3.69 5.71
N ARG A 87 -7.47 -4.51 6.36
CA ARG A 87 -7.76 -5.89 5.95
C ARG A 87 -8.05 -6.06 4.45
N PRO A 88 -8.85 -5.20 3.77
CA PRO A 88 -9.06 -5.34 2.33
C PRO A 88 -7.77 -5.19 1.51
N ALA A 89 -6.87 -4.28 1.91
CA ALA A 89 -5.59 -4.09 1.24
C ALA A 89 -4.64 -5.27 1.49
N LEU A 90 -4.60 -5.81 2.72
CA LEU A 90 -3.81 -7.01 3.03
C LEU A 90 -4.33 -8.27 2.34
N ALA A 91 -5.65 -8.42 2.24
CA ALA A 91 -6.29 -9.55 1.56
C ALA A 91 -5.86 -9.66 0.09
N PHE A 92 -5.59 -8.55 -0.59
CA PHE A 92 -5.03 -8.59 -1.95
C PHE A 92 -3.71 -9.37 -2.01
N TYR A 93 -2.78 -9.09 -1.09
CA TYR A 93 -1.48 -9.74 -1.05
C TYR A 93 -1.59 -11.23 -0.65
N GLU A 94 -2.45 -11.55 0.31
CA GLU A 94 -2.77 -12.94 0.68
C GLU A 94 -3.29 -13.74 -0.52
N GLN A 95 -4.16 -13.15 -1.31
CA GLN A 95 -4.77 -13.80 -2.47
C GLN A 95 -3.79 -13.97 -3.63
N ALA A 96 -2.99 -12.94 -3.91
CA ALA A 96 -1.94 -13.03 -4.91
C ALA A 96 -0.92 -14.13 -4.55
N ARG A 97 -0.61 -14.28 -3.25
CA ARG A 97 0.20 -15.40 -2.74
C ARG A 97 -0.49 -16.75 -2.91
N ALA A 98 -1.78 -16.85 -2.62
CA ALA A 98 -2.55 -18.08 -2.80
C ALA A 98 -2.59 -18.55 -4.28
N LEU A 99 -2.46 -17.62 -5.23
CA LEU A 99 -2.33 -17.90 -6.67
C LEU A 99 -0.87 -18.24 -7.10
N ASN A 100 0.06 -18.35 -6.14
CA ASN A 100 1.49 -18.57 -6.34
C ASN A 100 2.21 -17.47 -7.14
N LEU A 101 1.67 -16.25 -7.14
CA LEU A 101 2.34 -15.10 -7.77
C LEU A 101 3.51 -14.64 -6.90
N LYS A 102 4.59 -14.21 -7.54
CA LYS A 102 5.63 -13.40 -6.88
C LYS A 102 5.13 -11.96 -6.84
N VAL A 103 5.03 -11.37 -5.66
CA VAL A 103 4.49 -10.02 -5.46
C VAL A 103 5.45 -9.18 -4.63
N PHE A 104 5.70 -7.96 -5.10
CA PHE A 104 6.40 -6.91 -4.39
C PHE A 104 5.40 -5.82 -3.99
N ALA A 105 5.50 -5.31 -2.77
CA ALA A 105 4.74 -4.14 -2.33
C ALA A 105 5.64 -2.91 -2.34
N VAL A 106 5.28 -1.91 -3.12
CA VAL A 106 5.94 -0.61 -3.10
C VAL A 106 5.39 0.20 -1.93
N LEU A 107 6.27 0.67 -1.05
CA LEU A 107 5.83 1.55 0.02
C LEU A 107 5.37 2.89 -0.56
N PRO A 108 4.24 3.44 -0.09
CA PRO A 108 3.70 4.66 -0.66
C PRO A 108 4.65 5.85 -0.42
N PRO A 109 4.53 6.90 -1.25
CA PRO A 109 5.16 8.19 -1.01
C PRO A 109 4.94 8.67 0.44
N GLN A 110 5.96 9.27 1.06
CA GLN A 110 5.81 9.90 2.39
C GLN A 110 5.22 11.30 2.28
N ARG A 111 4.06 11.35 1.60
CA ARG A 111 3.29 12.56 1.35
C ARG A 111 2.04 12.52 2.21
N VAL A 112 2.14 13.15 3.36
CA VAL A 112 1.02 13.27 4.30
C VAL A 112 0.21 14.51 3.91
N PRO A 113 -1.03 14.37 3.41
CA PRO A 113 -1.86 15.52 3.07
C PRO A 113 -2.32 16.24 4.35
N GLU A 114 -2.71 17.51 4.23
CA GLU A 114 -3.14 18.35 5.37
C GLU A 114 -4.27 17.75 6.21
N LEU A 115 -5.14 16.95 5.59
CA LEU A 115 -6.26 16.30 6.27
C LEU A 115 -5.85 15.05 7.08
N SER A 116 -4.58 14.63 7.02
CA SER A 116 -4.06 13.45 7.71
C SER A 116 -3.14 13.83 8.87
N ASP A 117 -3.25 13.12 10.00
CA ASP A 117 -2.32 13.25 11.12
C ASP A 117 -1.01 12.53 10.78
N PRO A 118 0.14 13.22 10.71
CA PRO A 118 1.41 12.61 10.34
C PRO A 118 1.88 11.55 11.35
N ARG A 119 1.55 11.69 12.64
CA ARG A 119 1.93 10.72 13.68
C ARG A 119 1.21 9.39 13.42
N VAL A 120 -0.09 9.47 13.12
CA VAL A 120 -0.89 8.29 12.76
C VAL A 120 -0.41 7.69 11.45
N PHE A 121 -0.14 8.50 10.43
CA PHE A 121 0.32 8.01 9.12
C PHE A 121 1.58 7.15 9.27
N MET A 122 2.57 7.66 10.00
CA MET A 122 3.83 6.96 10.23
C MET A 122 3.65 5.70 11.09
N ALA A 123 2.86 5.78 12.16
CA ALA A 123 2.57 4.62 13.01
C ALA A 123 1.81 3.51 12.26
N ALA A 124 0.80 3.88 11.47
CA ALA A 124 0.06 2.95 10.64
C ALA A 124 0.96 2.34 9.56
N GLN A 125 1.85 3.12 8.93
CA GLN A 125 2.78 2.59 7.95
C GLN A 125 3.73 1.55 8.57
N ALA A 126 4.31 1.85 9.73
CA ALA A 126 5.21 0.93 10.42
C ALA A 126 4.51 -0.41 10.71
N LEU A 127 3.27 -0.36 11.21
CA LEU A 127 2.48 -1.56 11.46
C LEU A 127 2.19 -2.35 10.18
N LEU A 128 1.78 -1.68 9.10
CA LEU A 128 1.44 -2.37 7.85
C LEU A 128 2.67 -2.94 7.13
N ILE A 129 3.85 -2.34 7.30
CA ILE A 129 5.12 -2.92 6.87
C ILE A 129 5.31 -4.27 7.54
N GLU A 130 5.14 -4.35 8.86
CA GLU A 130 5.25 -5.60 9.62
C GLU A 130 4.23 -6.64 9.14
N ARG A 131 2.98 -6.22 8.86
CA ARG A 131 1.96 -7.12 8.31
C ARG A 131 2.33 -7.70 6.96
N LEU A 132 2.80 -6.86 6.03
CA LEU A 132 3.24 -7.30 4.71
C LEU A 132 4.44 -8.25 4.81
N GLN A 133 5.41 -7.93 5.64
CA GLN A 133 6.56 -8.80 5.90
C GLN A 133 6.13 -10.13 6.52
N GLY A 134 5.19 -10.11 7.46
CA GLY A 134 4.60 -11.30 8.08
C GLY A 134 3.87 -12.21 7.07
N LEU A 135 3.33 -11.64 6.00
CA LEU A 135 2.77 -12.38 4.85
C LEU A 135 3.84 -12.89 3.87
N GLY A 136 5.12 -12.61 4.11
CA GLY A 136 6.23 -12.97 3.22
C GLY A 136 6.25 -12.15 1.93
N ILE A 137 5.70 -10.92 1.96
CA ILE A 137 5.74 -10.00 0.83
C ILE A 137 7.05 -9.21 0.85
N GLU A 138 7.73 -9.20 -0.28
CA GLU A 138 8.96 -8.43 -0.46
C GLU A 138 8.60 -6.94 -0.64
N LEU A 139 9.32 -6.04 0.04
CA LEU A 139 9.04 -4.61 0.00
C LEU A 139 10.02 -3.88 -0.91
N ILE A 140 9.49 -2.94 -1.69
CA ILE A 140 10.29 -1.92 -2.37
C ILE A 140 10.22 -0.65 -1.53
N ASP A 141 11.24 -0.49 -0.69
CA ASP A 141 11.41 0.65 0.20
C ASP A 141 12.48 1.59 -0.34
N VAL A 142 12.05 2.77 -0.78
CA VAL A 142 12.92 3.84 -1.31
C VAL A 142 13.03 5.02 -0.35
N ARG A 143 12.44 4.93 0.84
CA ARG A 143 12.36 6.03 1.81
C ARG A 143 13.72 6.60 2.19
N ALA A 144 14.74 5.74 2.32
CA ALA A 144 16.10 6.17 2.62
C ALA A 144 16.71 7.12 1.57
N ALA A 145 16.26 7.05 0.32
CA ALA A 145 16.69 7.96 -0.75
C ALA A 145 15.69 9.11 -0.98
N ALA A 146 14.41 8.85 -0.76
CA ALA A 146 13.34 9.77 -1.11
C ALA A 146 12.95 10.75 0.00
N ASN A 147 13.32 10.49 1.25
CA ASN A 147 12.83 11.25 2.40
C ASN A 147 13.91 12.12 3.06
N ASP A 148 13.45 13.13 3.78
CA ASP A 148 14.26 13.92 4.72
C ASP A 148 14.46 13.21 6.06
N GLU A 149 15.18 13.87 6.97
CA GLU A 149 15.49 13.36 8.32
C GLU A 149 14.25 13.21 9.21
N LEU A 150 13.14 13.89 8.88
CA LEU A 150 11.86 13.80 9.58
C LEU A 150 10.98 12.69 8.99
N GLY A 151 11.42 12.04 7.92
CA GLY A 151 10.70 10.97 7.24
C GLY A 151 9.70 11.45 6.19
N PHE A 152 9.66 12.74 5.86
CA PHE A 152 8.80 13.26 4.79
C PHE A 152 9.49 13.20 3.44
N GLN A 153 8.71 13.01 2.38
CA GLN A 153 9.26 12.95 1.03
C GLN A 153 9.85 14.28 0.58
N LEU A 154 11.08 14.25 0.05
CA LEU A 154 11.76 15.43 -0.45
C LEU A 154 11.01 16.01 -1.66
N PRO A 155 10.95 17.35 -1.82
CA PRO A 155 10.23 17.99 -2.93
C PRO A 155 10.66 17.51 -4.32
N ALA A 156 11.93 17.09 -4.48
CA ALA A 156 12.46 16.56 -5.73
C ALA A 156 11.73 15.29 -6.22
N TYR A 157 11.04 14.57 -5.32
CA TYR A 157 10.32 13.34 -5.61
C TYR A 157 8.79 13.52 -5.56
N CYS A 158 8.29 14.72 -5.27
CA CYS A 158 6.86 15.01 -5.17
C CYS A 158 6.27 15.43 -6.51
N GLU A 159 5.08 14.94 -6.82
CA GLU A 159 4.23 15.52 -7.86
C GLU A 159 3.75 16.92 -7.42
N VAL A 160 3.80 17.89 -8.32
CA VAL A 160 3.66 19.31 -7.98
C VAL A 160 2.22 19.65 -7.58
N ASP A 161 1.24 19.17 -8.37
CA ASP A 161 -0.17 19.55 -8.22
C ASP A 161 -1.03 18.49 -7.52
N ASP A 162 -0.40 17.42 -7.05
CA ASP A 162 -1.05 16.30 -6.39
C ASP A 162 -0.45 16.13 -4.99
N PRO A 163 -1.20 16.19 -3.89
CA PRO A 163 -0.64 16.11 -2.55
C PRO A 163 -0.26 14.69 -2.09
N LEU A 164 -0.55 13.65 -2.88
CA LEU A 164 -0.43 12.24 -2.49
C LEU A 164 0.67 11.49 -3.26
N HIS A 165 0.86 11.79 -4.54
CA HIS A 165 1.64 10.94 -5.43
C HIS A 165 3.11 11.35 -5.56
N GLY A 166 4.01 10.38 -5.77
CA GLY A 166 5.37 10.68 -6.20
C GLY A 166 5.41 11.09 -7.67
N ASN A 167 6.41 11.87 -8.06
CA ASN A 167 6.64 12.20 -9.46
C ASN A 167 7.43 11.09 -10.18
N LEU A 168 7.85 11.36 -11.43
CA LEU A 168 8.65 10.45 -12.22
C LEU A 168 9.96 10.03 -11.53
N ALA A 169 10.68 10.94 -10.89
CA ALA A 169 11.94 10.64 -10.20
C ALA A 169 11.74 9.69 -9.01
N PHE A 170 10.58 9.75 -8.34
CA PHE A 170 10.21 8.74 -7.33
C PHE A 170 10.00 7.36 -7.97
N GLY A 171 9.35 7.32 -9.14
CA GLY A 171 9.20 6.11 -9.94
C GLY A 171 10.54 5.50 -10.37
N GLU A 172 11.51 6.33 -10.74
CA GLU A 172 12.86 5.90 -11.10
C GLU A 172 13.57 5.22 -9.92
N LEU A 173 13.45 5.76 -8.69
CA LEU A 173 13.98 5.09 -7.49
C LEU A 173 13.37 3.70 -7.27
N ILE A 174 12.07 3.54 -7.51
CA ILE A 174 11.39 2.25 -7.39
C ILE A 174 11.94 1.25 -8.41
N VAL A 175 12.09 1.67 -9.66
CA VAL A 175 12.66 0.83 -10.73
C VAL A 175 14.10 0.44 -10.41
N GLU A 176 14.94 1.39 -10.00
CA GLU A 176 16.32 1.10 -9.58
C GLU A 176 16.38 0.07 -8.45
N GLN A 177 15.48 0.18 -7.47
CA GLN A 177 15.42 -0.76 -6.36
C GLN A 177 14.96 -2.15 -6.78
N LEU A 178 14.02 -2.25 -7.74
CA LEU A 178 13.61 -3.52 -8.35
C LEU A 178 14.77 -4.17 -9.11
N LEU A 179 15.51 -3.40 -9.92
CA LEU A 179 16.69 -3.89 -10.65
C LEU A 179 17.78 -4.41 -9.70
N LYS A 180 18.01 -3.72 -8.57
CA LYS A 180 18.95 -4.19 -7.52
C LYS A 180 18.52 -5.51 -6.87
N GLN A 181 17.22 -5.81 -6.86
CA GLN A 181 16.65 -7.06 -6.37
C GLN A 181 16.61 -8.17 -7.44
N GLY A 182 17.16 -7.92 -8.64
CA GLY A 182 17.29 -8.89 -9.71
C GLY A 182 16.03 -9.08 -10.55
N LEU A 183 15.16 -8.07 -10.59
CA LEU A 183 14.06 -7.98 -11.56
C LEU A 183 14.48 -7.24 -12.83
#